data_AF-A0A812Z4K7-F1
#
_entry.id   AF-A0A812Z4K7-F1
#
_cell.length_a   1.000
_cell.length_b   1.000
_cell.length_c   1.000
_cell.angle_alpha   90.00
_cell.angle_beta   90.00
_cell.angle_gamma   90.00
#
_symmetry.space_group_name_H-M   'P 1'
#
loop_
_entity.id
_entity.type
_entity.pdbx_description
1 polymer ?
#
loop_
_entity_poly.entity_id
_entity_poly.type
_entity_poly.pdbx_seq_one_letter_code
_entity_poly.pdbx_strand_id
1 'polypeptide(L)'
;MAMPGESSCRVFSCKELSCFDGELCSEIYISFSGQVYDVSSSRSLYGKSPPGPYHQLAGRECARALSTMSLDPSDVGRDDLDDISALVEKLQEKMPAAEVRTAVQKAFDDWQRKFMAKYPRIGALRRAADDHHDSARESLRGHSAHSHPKFLLPESSPVEPFAEDRMELLSRKPRAYLQRKFLSPLECQTLISMILQRSHGSNFETKLRSPLAVDDPVWTPEQRELILKIEHRLAEWTGCPAHPHETALVGTLTPPQKNEDAKAAVSSHLGLHVDTNAAHWRYCTAIIYLSSLSDGLRGGETVFPVALDPNREGPPSEAEERTIEAAGELLDMGFDHTDKALDASQTVAADAARAQMAANDILARADCDDSGLRVTPSQGSVCIFWTRQDDGEIDRFSWHGGAPVRREAKSAQRLLRPEMLGWKWTLQKFKEVPIDKRGSADKLADFARRTRRGATSSFG
;
A
#
# COMPACT_ATOMS: atom_id res chain seq x y z
N MET A 1 -7.76 -45.16 -9.24
CA MET A 1 -8.77 -44.12 -8.95
C MET A 1 -8.25 -43.30 -7.78
N ALA A 2 -7.73 -42.11 -8.05
CA ALA A 2 -7.24 -41.18 -7.03
C ALA A 2 -8.34 -40.13 -6.76
N MET A 3 -8.57 -39.82 -5.48
CA MET A 3 -9.55 -38.84 -5.01
C MET A 3 -9.10 -37.40 -5.36
N PRO A 4 -10.02 -36.49 -5.69
CA PRO A 4 -9.68 -35.10 -6.04
C PRO A 4 -9.19 -34.32 -4.82
N GLY A 5 -8.10 -33.57 -5.05
CA GLY A 5 -7.25 -32.94 -4.04
C GLY A 5 -7.93 -31.86 -3.19
N GLU A 6 -7.50 -31.83 -1.93
CA GLU A 6 -7.85 -30.88 -0.88
C GLU A 6 -7.45 -29.45 -1.30
N SER A 7 -8.44 -28.55 -1.37
CA SER A 7 -8.21 -27.12 -1.44
C SER A 7 -7.43 -26.67 -0.20
N SER A 8 -6.26 -26.07 -0.40
CA SER A 8 -5.46 -25.48 0.68
C SER A 8 -6.32 -24.51 1.51
N CYS A 9 -6.54 -24.82 2.79
CA CYS A 9 -7.34 -23.99 3.69
C CYS A 9 -6.60 -22.68 3.98
N ARG A 10 -7.14 -21.54 3.52
CA ARG A 10 -6.56 -20.21 3.80
C ARG A 10 -6.58 -19.93 5.30
N VAL A 11 -5.44 -19.47 5.82
CA VAL A 11 -5.30 -19.08 7.23
C VAL A 11 -5.36 -17.56 7.34
N PHE A 12 -6.33 -17.06 8.10
CA PHE A 12 -6.54 -15.65 8.36
C PHE A 12 -5.90 -15.26 9.70
N SER A 13 -5.32 -14.07 9.79
CA SER A 13 -5.02 -13.45 11.10
C SER A 13 -6.24 -12.70 11.64
N CYS A 14 -6.32 -12.43 12.94
CA CYS A 14 -7.39 -11.60 13.51
C CYS A 14 -7.48 -10.21 12.86
N LYS A 15 -6.31 -9.64 12.51
CA LYS A 15 -6.24 -8.35 11.80
C LYS A 15 -6.77 -8.46 10.38
N GLU A 16 -6.39 -9.51 9.66
CA GLU A 16 -6.87 -9.76 8.30
C GLU A 16 -8.37 -10.03 8.26
N LEU A 17 -8.90 -10.80 9.22
CA LEU A 17 -10.33 -11.08 9.31
C LEU A 17 -11.15 -9.80 9.53
N SER A 18 -10.63 -8.84 10.30
CA SER A 18 -11.31 -7.57 10.59
C SER A 18 -11.55 -6.70 9.35
N CYS A 19 -10.84 -6.94 8.26
CA CYS A 19 -11.04 -6.26 6.98
C CYS A 19 -12.31 -6.71 6.24
N PHE A 20 -12.92 -7.84 6.64
CA PHE A 20 -14.11 -8.41 6.01
C PHE A 20 -15.36 -8.14 6.85
N ASP A 21 -15.58 -6.88 7.19
CA ASP A 21 -16.67 -6.42 8.07
C ASP A 21 -17.89 -5.89 7.31
N GLY A 22 -17.87 -5.95 5.98
CA GLY A 22 -18.94 -5.44 5.13
C GLY A 22 -18.90 -3.93 4.84
N GLU A 23 -17.97 -3.19 5.43
CA GLU A 23 -17.72 -1.75 5.21
C GLU A 23 -16.41 -1.52 4.46
N LEU A 24 -15.32 -2.16 4.91
CA LEU A 24 -14.02 -2.13 4.23
C LEU A 24 -14.04 -2.96 2.94
N CYS A 25 -14.77 -4.07 2.97
CA CYS A 25 -15.02 -4.96 1.83
C CYS A 25 -16.53 -5.22 1.65
N SER A 26 -16.96 -5.59 0.43
CA SER A 26 -18.36 -6.00 0.18
C SER A 26 -18.71 -7.37 0.77
N GLU A 27 -17.71 -8.10 1.20
CA GLU A 27 -17.81 -9.42 1.80
C GLU A 27 -17.79 -9.29 3.32
N ILE A 28 -18.54 -10.17 3.98
CA ILE A 28 -18.62 -10.23 5.44
C ILE A 28 -18.16 -11.62 5.86
N TYR A 29 -17.01 -11.70 6.52
CA TYR A 29 -16.49 -12.95 7.06
C TYR A 29 -16.57 -12.95 8.57
N ILE A 30 -16.86 -14.12 9.12
CA ILE A 30 -16.97 -14.32 10.55
C ILE A 30 -16.23 -15.61 10.90
N SER A 31 -15.46 -15.57 11.98
CA SER A 31 -14.87 -16.79 12.53
C SER A 31 -15.77 -17.34 13.63
N PHE A 32 -15.99 -18.65 13.60
CA PHE A 32 -16.63 -19.38 14.68
C PHE A 32 -15.72 -20.52 15.10
N SER A 33 -15.19 -20.45 16.33
CA SER A 33 -14.29 -21.45 16.92
C SER A 33 -13.05 -21.70 16.03
N GLY A 34 -12.50 -20.63 15.46
CA GLY A 34 -11.33 -20.70 14.59
C GLY A 34 -11.60 -21.13 13.15
N GLN A 35 -12.85 -21.37 12.75
CA GLN A 35 -13.22 -21.61 11.35
C GLN A 35 -13.85 -20.36 10.74
N VAL A 36 -13.35 -19.93 9.57
CA VAL A 36 -13.83 -18.71 8.91
C VAL A 36 -14.89 -19.06 7.88
N TYR A 37 -16.04 -18.39 7.97
CA TYR A 37 -17.21 -18.57 7.11
C TYR A 37 -17.54 -17.28 6.35
N ASP A 38 -17.98 -17.43 5.11
CA ASP A 38 -18.52 -16.32 4.32
C ASP A 38 -20.01 -16.14 4.62
N VAL A 39 -20.34 -15.05 5.32
CA VAL A 39 -21.72 -14.69 5.68
C VAL A 39 -22.29 -13.55 4.84
N SER A 40 -21.63 -13.21 3.71
CA SER A 40 -22.02 -12.09 2.83
C SER A 40 -23.46 -12.20 2.31
N SER A 41 -23.96 -13.44 2.11
CA SER A 41 -25.34 -13.71 1.72
C SER A 41 -26.38 -13.28 2.76
N SER A 42 -25.95 -13.05 4.01
CA SER A 42 -26.77 -12.62 5.15
C SER A 42 -26.40 -11.20 5.62
N ARG A 43 -26.13 -10.30 4.68
CA ARG A 43 -25.81 -8.88 4.97
C ARG A 43 -26.88 -8.15 5.79
N SER A 44 -28.16 -8.54 5.71
CA SER A 44 -29.21 -7.98 6.58
C SER A 44 -29.04 -8.33 8.07
N LEU A 45 -28.26 -9.37 8.40
CA LEU A 45 -27.99 -9.80 9.77
C LEU A 45 -26.65 -9.27 10.27
N TYR A 46 -25.60 -9.37 9.45
CA TYR A 46 -24.22 -9.07 9.85
C TYR A 46 -23.65 -7.79 9.24
N GLY A 47 -24.35 -7.15 8.29
CA GLY A 47 -23.89 -5.92 7.69
C GLY A 47 -24.01 -4.74 8.66
N LYS A 48 -23.07 -3.82 8.61
CA LYS A 48 -23.11 -2.58 9.41
C LYS A 48 -23.92 -1.46 8.77
N SER A 49 -24.18 -1.54 7.47
CA SER A 49 -24.94 -0.55 6.70
C SER A 49 -25.90 -1.22 5.70
N PRO A 50 -27.23 -1.22 5.95
CA PRO A 50 -27.87 -0.85 7.21
C PRO A 50 -27.47 -1.81 8.35
N PRO A 51 -27.41 -1.35 9.61
CA PRO A 51 -26.92 -2.17 10.72
C PRO A 51 -27.88 -3.30 11.03
N GLY A 52 -27.45 -4.53 10.75
CA GLY A 52 -28.13 -5.75 11.15
C GLY A 52 -27.95 -6.07 12.64
N PRO A 53 -28.77 -6.95 13.22
CA PRO A 53 -28.70 -7.30 14.64
C PRO A 53 -27.34 -7.85 15.11
N TYR A 54 -26.56 -8.46 14.21
CA TYR A 54 -25.27 -9.08 14.49
C TYR A 54 -24.08 -8.35 13.83
N HIS A 55 -24.25 -7.08 13.44
CA HIS A 55 -23.22 -6.31 12.75
C HIS A 55 -21.89 -6.19 13.50
N GLN A 56 -21.92 -6.31 14.84
CA GLN A 56 -20.73 -6.23 15.69
C GLN A 56 -19.80 -7.45 15.55
N LEU A 57 -20.32 -8.56 15.03
CA LEU A 57 -19.57 -9.81 14.82
C LEU A 57 -18.84 -9.81 13.47
N ALA A 58 -19.13 -8.86 12.58
CA ALA A 58 -18.55 -8.77 11.26
C ALA A 58 -17.02 -8.60 11.34
N GLY A 59 -16.28 -9.47 10.64
CA GLY A 59 -14.82 -9.48 10.63
C GLY A 59 -14.16 -9.99 11.92
N ARG A 60 -14.90 -10.70 12.79
CA ARG A 60 -14.40 -11.12 14.10
C ARG A 60 -14.72 -12.58 14.42
N GLU A 61 -14.04 -13.10 15.43
CA GLU A 61 -14.42 -14.35 16.10
C GLU A 61 -15.66 -14.12 16.96
N CYS A 62 -16.64 -15.04 16.88
CA CYS A 62 -17.94 -14.85 17.51
C CYS A 62 -18.41 -16.04 18.36
N ALA A 63 -17.62 -17.10 18.50
CA ALA A 63 -17.98 -18.28 19.27
C ALA A 63 -18.46 -17.94 20.68
N ARG A 64 -17.70 -17.12 21.43
CA ARG A 64 -18.09 -16.70 22.77
C ARG A 64 -19.38 -15.89 22.75
N ALA A 65 -19.41 -14.80 21.97
CA ALA A 65 -20.56 -13.90 21.86
C ALA A 65 -21.89 -14.61 21.53
N LEU A 66 -21.87 -15.56 20.58
CA LEU A 66 -23.07 -16.30 20.19
C LEU A 66 -23.47 -17.37 21.20
N SER A 67 -22.49 -18.00 21.87
CA SER A 67 -22.75 -19.06 22.85
C SER A 67 -23.25 -18.50 24.19
N THR A 68 -22.81 -17.29 24.55
CA THR A 68 -23.27 -16.57 25.76
C THR A 68 -24.46 -15.65 25.48
N MET A 69 -24.88 -15.52 24.21
CA MET A 69 -25.90 -14.57 23.75
C MET A 69 -25.59 -13.12 24.17
N SER A 70 -24.30 -12.77 24.17
CA SER A 70 -23.79 -11.46 24.57
C SER A 70 -23.09 -10.81 23.39
N LEU A 71 -23.57 -9.62 23.00
CA LEU A 71 -22.89 -8.76 22.03
C LEU A 71 -22.06 -7.67 22.74
N ASP A 72 -21.78 -7.83 24.04
CA ASP A 72 -20.90 -6.91 24.74
C ASP A 72 -19.49 -6.92 24.09
N PRO A 73 -18.83 -5.76 23.92
CA PRO A 73 -17.51 -5.68 23.27
C PRO A 73 -16.43 -6.57 23.91
N SER A 74 -16.60 -6.95 25.19
CA SER A 74 -15.72 -7.87 25.91
C SER A 74 -15.85 -9.33 25.48
N ASP A 75 -16.98 -9.73 24.90
CA ASP A 75 -17.25 -11.11 24.45
C ASP A 75 -17.07 -11.30 22.94
N VAL A 76 -17.04 -10.21 22.18
CA VAL A 76 -16.82 -10.21 20.73
C VAL A 76 -15.32 -10.31 20.41
N GLY A 77 -14.94 -11.22 19.52
CA GLY A 77 -13.54 -11.47 19.13
C GLY A 77 -12.84 -12.56 19.95
N ARG A 78 -13.60 -13.35 20.72
CA ARG A 78 -13.11 -14.37 21.64
C ARG A 78 -13.66 -15.75 21.32
N ASP A 79 -12.79 -16.78 21.42
CA ASP A 79 -13.15 -18.19 21.31
C ASP A 79 -13.07 -18.95 22.65
N ASP A 80 -12.68 -18.29 23.74
CA ASP A 80 -12.59 -18.88 25.07
C ASP A 80 -13.98 -19.01 25.72
N LEU A 81 -14.39 -20.25 25.96
CA LEU A 81 -15.63 -20.60 26.65
C LEU A 81 -15.40 -21.08 28.09
N ASP A 82 -14.14 -21.17 28.53
CA ASP A 82 -13.78 -21.66 29.87
C ASP A 82 -14.14 -20.65 30.95
N ASP A 83 -13.96 -19.35 30.68
CA ASP A 83 -14.32 -18.27 31.62
C ASP A 83 -15.69 -17.67 31.32
N ILE A 84 -16.75 -18.36 31.75
CA ILE A 84 -18.13 -17.85 31.75
C ILE A 84 -18.55 -17.27 33.11
N SER A 85 -17.60 -16.92 33.98
CA SER A 85 -17.87 -16.51 35.36
C SER A 85 -18.82 -15.31 35.45
N ALA A 86 -18.64 -14.32 34.56
CA ALA A 86 -19.51 -13.15 34.46
C ALA A 86 -20.95 -13.49 34.04
N LEU A 87 -21.14 -14.49 33.17
CA LEU A 87 -22.48 -14.95 32.77
C LEU A 87 -23.14 -15.76 33.89
N VAL A 88 -22.35 -16.60 34.57
CA VAL A 88 -22.79 -17.35 35.74
C VAL A 88 -23.24 -16.40 36.85
N GLU A 89 -22.49 -15.33 37.12
CA GLU A 89 -22.88 -14.32 38.10
C GLU A 89 -24.16 -13.57 37.71
N LYS A 90 -24.31 -13.20 36.43
CA LYS A 90 -25.54 -12.57 35.90
C LYS A 90 -26.78 -13.48 35.99
N LEU A 91 -26.61 -14.80 35.94
CA LEU A 91 -27.70 -15.78 35.90
C LEU A 91 -27.84 -16.62 37.18
N GLN A 92 -26.98 -16.41 38.19
CA GLN A 92 -26.93 -17.21 39.42
C GLN A 92 -28.27 -17.22 40.18
N GLU A 93 -29.05 -16.14 40.09
CA GLU A 93 -30.37 -16.04 40.71
C GLU A 93 -31.46 -16.83 39.96
N LYS A 94 -31.23 -17.16 38.69
CA LYS A 94 -32.21 -17.82 37.81
C LYS A 94 -31.88 -19.29 37.53
N MET A 95 -30.61 -19.67 37.58
CA MET A 95 -30.17 -21.01 37.22
C MET A 95 -28.80 -21.35 37.84
N PRO A 96 -28.55 -22.59 38.30
CA PRO A 96 -27.26 -22.97 38.87
C PRO A 96 -26.14 -22.99 37.83
N ALA A 97 -24.90 -22.73 38.27
CA ALA A 97 -23.73 -22.58 37.40
C ALA A 97 -23.46 -23.78 36.46
N ALA A 98 -23.80 -25.00 36.89
CA ALA A 98 -23.65 -26.20 36.06
C ALA A 98 -24.62 -26.20 34.87
N GLU A 99 -25.88 -25.81 35.10
CA GLU A 99 -26.88 -25.70 34.03
C GLU A 99 -26.55 -24.55 33.07
N VAL A 100 -25.93 -23.47 33.56
CA VAL A 100 -25.46 -22.36 32.70
C VAL A 100 -24.38 -22.87 31.74
N ARG A 101 -23.40 -23.64 32.23
CA ARG A 101 -22.39 -24.30 31.38
C ARG A 101 -23.02 -25.20 30.33
N THR A 102 -23.97 -26.03 30.72
CA THR A 102 -24.69 -26.91 29.78
C THR A 102 -25.46 -26.12 28.72
N ALA A 103 -26.10 -25.01 29.10
CA ALA A 103 -26.84 -24.16 28.18
C ALA A 103 -25.90 -23.45 27.18
N VAL A 104 -24.76 -22.92 27.64
CA VAL A 104 -23.74 -22.30 26.77
C VAL A 104 -23.16 -23.33 25.79
N GLN A 105 -22.84 -24.53 26.26
CA GLN A 105 -22.33 -25.60 25.38
C GLN A 105 -23.36 -26.00 24.33
N LYS A 106 -24.62 -26.14 24.72
CA LYS A 106 -25.71 -26.45 23.78
C LYS A 106 -25.87 -25.33 22.74
N ALA A 107 -25.82 -24.07 23.17
CA ALA A 107 -25.87 -22.93 22.26
C ALA A 107 -24.70 -22.93 21.27
N PHE A 108 -23.49 -23.23 21.75
CA PHE A 108 -22.30 -23.38 20.90
C PHE A 108 -22.51 -24.45 19.82
N ASP A 109 -22.93 -25.66 20.20
CA ASP A 109 -23.14 -26.77 19.26
C ASP A 109 -24.24 -26.45 18.23
N ASP A 110 -25.31 -25.78 18.67
CA ASP A 110 -26.40 -25.36 17.79
C ASP A 110 -25.97 -24.28 16.80
N TRP A 111 -25.16 -23.31 17.24
CA TRP A 111 -24.60 -22.28 16.36
C TRP A 111 -23.60 -22.88 15.38
N GLN A 112 -22.69 -23.76 15.83
CA GLN A 112 -21.74 -24.44 14.96
C GLN A 112 -22.46 -25.18 13.83
N ARG A 113 -23.51 -25.93 14.16
CA ARG A 113 -24.32 -26.66 13.17
C ARG A 113 -25.00 -25.71 12.18
N LYS A 114 -25.54 -24.59 12.65
CA LYS A 114 -26.14 -23.55 11.79
C LYS A 114 -25.13 -22.94 10.83
N PHE A 115 -23.93 -22.60 11.31
CA PHE A 115 -22.87 -22.02 10.48
C PHE A 115 -22.40 -23.00 9.40
N MET A 116 -22.10 -24.24 9.80
CA MET A 116 -21.69 -25.29 8.86
C MET A 116 -22.73 -25.62 7.79
N ALA A 117 -24.02 -25.54 8.13
CA ALA A 117 -25.10 -25.83 7.19
C ALA A 117 -25.43 -24.65 6.27
N LYS A 118 -25.31 -23.41 6.75
CA LYS A 118 -25.81 -22.21 6.06
C LYS A 118 -24.74 -21.45 5.29
N TYR A 119 -23.48 -21.50 5.73
CA TYR A 119 -22.42 -20.65 5.20
C TYR A 119 -21.24 -21.49 4.71
N PRO A 120 -20.66 -21.17 3.54
CA PRO A 120 -19.48 -21.86 3.07
C PRO A 120 -18.27 -21.50 3.95
N ARG A 121 -17.48 -22.50 4.31
CA ARG A 121 -16.21 -22.33 5.01
C ARG A 121 -15.13 -21.93 4.00
N ILE A 122 -14.45 -20.83 4.27
CA ILE A 122 -13.43 -20.25 3.38
C ILE A 122 -12.01 -20.31 3.97
N GLY A 123 -11.88 -20.66 5.24
CA GLY A 123 -10.57 -20.78 5.88
C GLY A 123 -10.61 -21.13 7.36
N ALA A 124 -9.49 -20.85 8.03
CA ALA A 124 -9.32 -20.94 9.47
C ALA A 124 -8.67 -19.67 10.02
N LEU A 125 -8.99 -19.31 11.26
CA LEU A 125 -8.39 -18.18 11.97
C LEU A 125 -7.19 -18.69 12.78
N ARG A 126 -6.03 -18.04 12.62
CA ARG A 126 -4.81 -18.35 13.37
C ARG A 126 -5.02 -18.03 14.85
N ARG A 127 -4.75 -19.00 15.73
CA ARG A 127 -4.83 -18.81 17.19
C ARG A 127 -3.59 -18.10 17.70
N ALA A 128 -3.78 -17.22 18.69
CA ALA A 128 -2.69 -16.48 19.33
C ALA A 128 -1.64 -17.39 20.03
N ALA A 129 -1.97 -18.66 20.29
CA ALA A 129 -1.05 -19.62 20.90
C ALA A 129 -0.02 -20.23 19.92
N ASP A 130 -0.22 -20.05 18.60
CA ASP A 130 0.65 -20.64 17.57
C ASP A 130 1.89 -19.79 17.26
N ASP A 131 2.08 -18.64 17.93
CA ASP A 131 3.24 -17.74 17.75
C ASP A 131 4.56 -18.30 18.33
N HIS A 132 4.54 -19.49 18.95
CA HIS A 132 5.71 -20.08 19.64
C HIS A 132 6.29 -21.38 19.03
N HIS A 133 5.80 -21.87 17.88
CA HIS A 133 6.22 -23.20 17.39
C HIS A 133 6.76 -23.27 15.97
N ASP A 134 7.55 -22.27 15.54
CA ASP A 134 8.46 -22.45 14.40
C ASP A 134 9.85 -21.86 14.70
N SER A 135 10.54 -22.43 15.70
CA SER A 135 11.99 -22.46 15.68
C SER A 135 12.50 -23.70 16.39
N ALA A 136 13.27 -24.49 15.62
CA ALA A 136 14.33 -25.39 16.05
C ALA A 136 14.25 -25.98 17.47
N ARG A 137 14.11 -27.32 17.55
CA ARG A 137 15.09 -28.16 18.27
C ARG A 137 14.81 -29.65 18.15
N GLU A 138 15.63 -30.28 17.32
CA GLU A 138 16.15 -31.61 17.61
C GLU A 138 17.37 -31.45 18.55
N SER A 139 17.53 -32.42 19.46
CA SER A 139 18.68 -32.68 20.33
C SER A 139 18.84 -31.92 21.67
N LEU A 140 18.17 -32.51 22.67
CA LEU A 140 18.76 -33.26 23.80
C LEU A 140 19.59 -32.55 24.91
N ARG A 141 19.00 -32.70 26.11
CA ARG A 141 19.56 -33.07 27.43
C ARG A 141 20.34 -32.05 28.25
N GLY A 142 19.80 -31.77 29.45
CA GLY A 142 20.59 -31.89 30.68
C GLY A 142 20.26 -30.93 31.83
N HIS A 143 19.57 -31.48 32.83
CA HIS A 143 19.68 -31.21 34.28
C HIS A 143 18.76 -30.19 34.98
N SER A 144 18.04 -30.79 35.92
CA SER A 144 17.12 -30.33 36.96
C SER A 144 17.71 -29.32 37.96
N ALA A 145 16.87 -28.38 38.46
CA ALA A 145 16.48 -28.32 39.89
C ALA A 145 15.56 -27.10 40.21
N HIS A 146 14.36 -27.42 40.71
CA HIS A 146 13.51 -26.72 41.70
C HIS A 146 13.44 -25.17 41.77
N SER A 147 12.28 -24.61 41.39
CA SER A 147 11.42 -23.72 42.22
C SER A 147 10.22 -23.22 41.40
N HIS A 148 8.99 -23.42 41.88
CA HIS A 148 7.75 -22.87 41.30
C HIS A 148 7.59 -21.37 41.58
N PRO A 149 6.71 -20.66 40.84
CA PRO A 149 7.05 -19.40 40.18
C PRO A 149 6.60 -18.17 40.98
N LYS A 150 7.43 -17.12 40.96
CA LYS A 150 6.92 -15.75 41.09
C LYS A 150 6.30 -15.37 39.75
N PHE A 151 5.04 -14.97 39.78
CA PHE A 151 4.35 -14.32 38.67
C PHE A 151 5.04 -12.96 38.44
N LEU A 152 6.13 -12.97 37.66
CA LEU A 152 6.59 -11.78 36.97
C LEU A 152 5.70 -11.69 35.74
N LEU A 153 4.89 -10.63 35.70
CA LEU A 153 4.34 -10.14 34.45
C LEU A 153 5.47 -10.20 33.41
N PRO A 154 5.27 -10.77 32.21
CA PRO A 154 6.26 -10.58 31.17
C PRO A 154 6.38 -9.07 31.01
N GLU A 155 7.55 -8.54 31.35
CA GLU A 155 7.97 -7.25 30.85
C GLU A 155 7.65 -7.30 29.37
N SER A 156 6.85 -6.33 28.92
CA SER A 156 6.52 -6.14 27.53
C SER A 156 7.80 -6.35 26.73
N SER A 157 7.91 -7.49 26.05
CA SER A 157 8.95 -7.67 25.05
C SER A 157 8.86 -6.41 24.20
N PRO A 158 9.94 -5.63 24.07
CA PRO A 158 9.89 -4.41 23.30
C PRO A 158 9.33 -4.81 21.93
N VAL A 159 8.19 -4.23 21.55
CA VAL A 159 7.86 -4.11 20.14
C VAL A 159 9.11 -3.49 19.58
N GLU A 160 9.89 -4.24 18.79
CA GLU A 160 11.06 -3.63 18.16
C GLU A 160 10.54 -2.36 17.50
N PRO A 161 11.03 -1.18 17.92
CA PRO A 161 10.52 0.07 17.40
C PRO A 161 10.65 -0.03 15.90
N PHE A 162 9.61 0.37 15.16
CA PHE A 162 9.63 0.37 13.70
C PHE A 162 10.90 1.07 13.23
N ALA A 163 11.89 0.27 12.84
CA ALA A 163 13.21 0.75 12.54
C ALA A 163 13.21 1.13 11.06
N GLU A 164 13.17 2.43 10.82
CA GLU A 164 13.25 2.98 9.47
C GLU A 164 14.60 2.56 8.86
N ASP A 165 14.57 1.97 7.67
CA ASP A 165 15.82 1.63 7.00
C ASP A 165 16.55 2.93 6.57
N ARG A 166 17.86 2.86 6.37
CA ARG A 166 18.61 4.01 5.84
C ARG A 166 18.20 4.29 4.39
N MET A 167 18.27 5.56 3.99
CA MET A 167 18.13 5.95 2.59
C MET A 167 19.26 5.37 1.74
N GLU A 168 18.89 4.73 0.64
CA GLU A 168 19.76 4.15 -0.36
C GLU A 168 19.81 5.06 -1.59
N LEU A 169 20.99 5.39 -2.09
CA LEU A 169 21.15 6.11 -3.36
C LEU A 169 20.88 5.15 -4.52
N LEU A 170 19.80 5.37 -5.27
CA LEU A 170 19.46 4.57 -6.45
C LEU A 170 20.12 5.08 -7.73
N SER A 171 20.17 6.40 -7.92
CA SER A 171 20.83 7.01 -9.07
C SER A 171 21.30 8.41 -8.75
N ARG A 172 22.36 8.84 -9.45
CA ARG A 172 22.85 10.23 -9.43
C ARG A 172 22.24 11.07 -10.56
N LYS A 173 21.70 10.40 -11.60
CA LYS A 173 21.10 10.98 -12.79
C LYS A 173 19.88 10.12 -13.18
N PRO A 174 18.66 10.47 -12.75
CA PRO A 174 18.36 11.61 -11.88
C PRO A 174 18.85 11.33 -10.47
N ARG A 175 18.97 12.38 -9.65
CA ARG A 175 19.25 12.15 -8.23
C ARG A 175 18.01 11.50 -7.60
N ALA A 176 18.12 10.22 -7.26
CA ALA A 176 17.03 9.41 -6.75
C ALA A 176 17.49 8.54 -5.58
N TYR A 177 16.66 8.46 -4.55
CA TYR A 177 16.89 7.66 -3.34
C TYR A 177 15.68 6.80 -3.03
N LEU A 178 15.93 5.67 -2.36
CA LEU A 178 14.92 4.75 -1.87
C LEU A 178 15.09 4.56 -0.37
N GLN A 179 14.00 4.73 0.37
CA GLN A 179 13.93 4.26 1.76
C GLN A 179 12.92 3.13 1.84
N ARG A 180 13.38 1.97 2.31
CA ARG A 180 12.51 0.86 2.69
C ARG A 180 11.99 1.11 4.10
N LYS A 181 10.80 0.57 4.40
CA LYS A 181 10.11 0.80 5.69
C LYS A 181 10.04 2.30 6.02
N PHE A 182 9.70 3.12 5.03
CA PHE A 182 9.27 4.48 5.28
C PHE A 182 7.94 4.42 6.06
N LEU A 183 6.88 3.83 5.52
CA LEU A 183 5.64 3.63 6.29
C LEU A 183 5.54 2.22 6.85
N SER A 184 4.92 2.11 8.02
CA SER A 184 4.49 0.83 8.54
C SER A 184 3.31 0.26 7.73
N PRO A 185 3.08 -1.06 7.74
CA PRO A 185 1.93 -1.66 7.06
C PRO A 185 0.59 -1.09 7.53
N LEU A 186 0.48 -0.72 8.82
CA LEU A 186 -0.73 -0.11 9.37
C LEU A 186 -0.96 1.29 8.79
N GLU A 187 0.08 2.13 8.74
CA GLU A 187 -0.01 3.47 8.14
C GLU A 187 -0.40 3.39 6.66
N CYS A 188 0.16 2.44 5.92
CA CYS A 188 -0.22 2.16 4.53
C CYS A 188 -1.71 1.81 4.39
N GLN A 189 -2.22 0.91 5.24
CA GLN A 189 -3.63 0.52 5.23
C GLN A 189 -4.55 1.69 5.60
N THR A 190 -4.19 2.49 6.61
CA THR A 190 -4.93 3.70 6.98
C THR A 190 -5.02 4.66 5.81
N LEU A 191 -3.92 4.92 5.10
CA LEU A 191 -3.92 5.81 3.93
C LEU A 191 -4.79 5.26 2.79
N ILE A 192 -4.74 3.96 2.51
CA ILE A 192 -5.63 3.34 1.50
C ILE A 192 -7.10 3.51 1.90
N SER A 193 -7.43 3.33 3.18
CA SER A 193 -8.79 3.53 3.69
C SER A 193 -9.26 4.99 3.53
N MET A 194 -8.37 5.96 3.78
CA MET A 194 -8.66 7.39 3.59
C MET A 194 -8.92 7.71 2.10
N ILE A 195 -8.13 7.11 1.20
CA ILE A 195 -8.32 7.28 -0.25
C ILE A 195 -9.68 6.72 -0.68
N LEU A 196 -10.03 5.52 -0.21
CA LEU A 196 -11.30 4.86 -0.53
C LEU A 196 -12.50 5.64 0.02
N GLN A 197 -12.39 6.15 1.25
CA GLN A 197 -13.42 6.97 1.90
C GLN A 197 -13.76 8.21 1.06
N ARG A 198 -12.76 8.87 0.47
CA ARG A 198 -13.01 10.00 -0.44
C ARG A 198 -13.51 9.60 -1.82
N SER A 199 -13.27 8.35 -2.21
CA SER A 199 -13.56 7.85 -3.56
C SER A 199 -14.87 7.06 -3.62
N HIS A 200 -15.70 7.10 -2.56
CA HIS A 200 -17.01 6.44 -2.53
C HIS A 200 -17.84 6.79 -3.78
N GLY A 201 -18.29 5.76 -4.51
CA GLY A 201 -19.06 5.89 -5.74
C GLY A 201 -18.23 5.97 -7.04
N SER A 202 -16.89 5.97 -6.96
CA SER A 202 -16.01 6.00 -8.14
C SER A 202 -15.95 4.64 -8.84
N ASN A 203 -15.77 4.65 -10.16
CA ASN A 203 -15.44 3.45 -10.92
C ASN A 203 -13.95 3.13 -10.74
N PHE A 204 -13.63 2.01 -10.10
CA PHE A 204 -12.25 1.57 -9.84
C PHE A 204 -11.59 0.85 -11.03
N GLU A 205 -12.28 0.75 -12.17
CA GLU A 205 -11.73 0.20 -13.40
C GLU A 205 -10.76 1.15 -14.11
N THR A 206 -10.73 2.42 -13.71
CA THR A 206 -9.80 3.44 -14.22
C THR A 206 -8.88 3.95 -13.11
N LYS A 207 -7.78 4.62 -13.51
CA LYS A 207 -6.84 5.22 -12.56
C LYS A 207 -7.57 6.26 -11.71
N LEU A 208 -7.54 6.06 -10.40
CA LEU A 208 -8.17 6.93 -9.42
C LEU A 208 -7.10 7.80 -8.75
N ARG A 209 -7.42 9.07 -8.52
CA ARG A 209 -6.57 10.01 -7.77
C ARG A 209 -7.42 10.71 -6.71
N SER A 210 -6.93 10.77 -5.48
CA SER A 210 -7.61 11.37 -4.33
C SER A 210 -6.63 12.25 -3.54
N PRO A 211 -6.82 13.57 -3.50
CA PRO A 211 -6.05 14.46 -2.64
C PRO A 211 -6.38 14.21 -1.16
N LEU A 212 -5.34 14.10 -0.33
CA LEU A 212 -5.41 13.99 1.12
C LEU A 212 -4.95 15.32 1.75
N ALA A 213 -5.79 16.35 1.62
CA ALA A 213 -5.53 17.65 2.23
C ALA A 213 -5.59 17.54 3.76
N VAL A 214 -4.62 18.13 4.46
CA VAL A 214 -4.50 18.03 5.93
C VAL A 214 -5.71 18.64 6.64
N ASP A 215 -6.24 19.73 6.10
CA ASP A 215 -7.33 20.55 6.62
C ASP A 215 -8.72 20.04 6.25
N ASP A 216 -8.81 18.87 5.60
CA ASP A 216 -10.09 18.28 5.26
C ASP A 216 -10.87 17.88 6.52
N PRO A 217 -12.12 18.35 6.68
CA PRO A 217 -12.94 18.03 7.84
C PRO A 217 -13.32 16.54 7.93
N VAL A 218 -13.19 15.78 6.85
CA VAL A 218 -13.53 14.34 6.84
C VAL A 218 -12.56 13.48 7.66
N TRP A 219 -11.35 13.99 7.95
CA TRP A 219 -10.32 13.24 8.66
C TRP A 219 -10.52 13.26 10.17
N THR A 220 -10.19 12.14 10.81
CA THR A 220 -10.06 12.08 12.28
C THR A 220 -8.77 12.80 12.74
N PRO A 221 -8.65 13.17 14.03
CA PRO A 221 -7.40 13.73 14.57
C PRO A 221 -6.17 12.86 14.27
N GLU A 222 -6.30 11.54 14.40
CA GLU A 222 -5.22 10.57 14.18
C GLU A 222 -4.83 10.49 12.71
N GLN A 223 -5.80 10.56 11.80
CA GLN A 223 -5.55 10.60 10.36
C GLN A 223 -4.84 11.89 9.95
N ARG A 224 -5.21 13.04 10.54
CA ARG A 224 -4.50 14.31 10.32
C ARG A 224 -3.06 14.24 10.83
N GLU A 225 -2.86 13.67 12.01
CA GLU A 225 -1.53 13.47 12.58
C GLU A 225 -0.67 12.59 11.69
N LEU A 226 -1.23 11.52 11.11
CA LEU A 226 -0.54 10.68 10.14
C LEU A 226 -0.08 11.47 8.90
N ILE A 227 -0.95 12.30 8.31
CA ILE A 227 -0.57 13.14 7.15
C ILE A 227 0.59 14.09 7.54
N LEU A 228 0.48 14.75 8.69
CA LEU A 228 1.51 15.67 9.19
C LEU A 228 2.84 14.95 9.48
N LYS A 229 2.79 13.75 10.05
CA LYS A 229 3.98 12.90 10.29
C LYS A 229 4.70 12.57 8.99
N ILE A 230 3.95 12.24 7.93
CA ILE A 230 4.53 11.94 6.61
C ILE A 230 5.18 13.19 6.02
N GLU A 231 4.49 14.33 6.05
CA GLU A 231 5.03 15.62 5.56
C GLU A 231 6.31 16.02 6.32
N HIS A 232 6.38 15.81 7.63
CA HIS A 232 7.57 16.07 8.43
C HIS A 232 8.76 15.20 8.00
N ARG A 233 8.55 13.89 7.84
CA ARG A 233 9.62 12.97 7.42
C ARG A 233 10.11 13.25 6.01
N LEU A 234 9.20 13.61 5.10
CA LEU A 234 9.59 14.08 3.77
C LEU A 234 10.38 15.39 3.85
N ALA A 235 10.05 16.30 4.76
CA ALA A 235 10.76 17.57 4.92
C ALA A 235 12.22 17.39 5.34
N GLU A 236 12.53 16.42 6.20
CA GLU A 236 13.89 16.10 6.63
C GLU A 236 14.79 15.72 5.43
N TRP A 237 14.27 14.94 4.49
CA TRP A 237 15.02 14.51 3.31
C TRP A 237 15.01 15.52 2.15
N THR A 238 13.89 16.20 1.96
CA THR A 238 13.71 17.16 0.85
C THR A 238 14.22 18.56 1.18
N GLY A 239 14.64 18.80 2.42
CA GLY A 239 15.18 20.06 2.90
C GLY A 239 14.15 21.20 2.97
N CYS A 240 12.85 20.88 2.93
CA CYS A 240 11.78 21.87 2.97
C CYS A 240 10.53 21.34 3.69
N PRO A 241 10.11 21.98 4.80
CA PRO A 241 8.81 21.76 5.42
C PRO A 241 7.67 21.92 4.41
N ALA A 242 6.55 21.23 4.65
CA ALA A 242 5.33 21.45 3.91
C ALA A 242 4.84 22.89 4.09
N HIS A 243 4.28 23.49 3.04
CA HIS A 243 3.73 24.84 3.08
C HIS A 243 2.40 24.93 2.30
N PRO A 244 1.54 25.94 2.56
CA PRO A 244 0.18 26.00 2.01
C PRO A 244 0.08 26.02 0.48
N HIS A 245 1.12 26.53 -0.19
CA HIS A 245 1.18 26.58 -1.66
C HIS A 245 1.70 25.29 -2.32
N GLU A 246 1.95 24.22 -1.57
CA GLU A 246 2.27 22.91 -2.15
C GLU A 246 1.01 22.14 -2.50
N THR A 247 1.12 21.23 -3.47
CA THR A 247 0.08 20.22 -3.67
C THR A 247 0.01 19.32 -2.42
N ALA A 248 -1.20 19.05 -1.94
CA ALA A 248 -1.43 18.05 -0.90
C ALA A 248 -0.93 16.67 -1.35
N LEU A 249 -0.77 15.74 -0.41
CA LEU A 249 -0.49 14.35 -0.74
C LEU A 249 -1.60 13.79 -1.63
N VAL A 250 -1.24 13.12 -2.73
CA VAL A 250 -2.20 12.57 -3.70
C VAL A 250 -2.13 11.05 -3.68
N GLY A 251 -3.16 10.42 -3.12
CA GLY A 251 -3.33 8.99 -3.18
C GLY A 251 -3.79 8.55 -4.56
N THR A 252 -3.19 7.50 -5.11
CA THR A 252 -3.48 7.00 -6.45
C THR A 252 -3.61 5.49 -6.44
N LEU A 253 -4.71 4.99 -6.99
CA LEU A 253 -4.92 3.59 -7.33
C LEU A 253 -4.70 3.40 -8.83
N THR A 254 -3.84 2.46 -9.19
CA THR A 254 -3.64 2.02 -10.57
C THR A 254 -4.13 0.58 -10.73
N PRO A 255 -5.29 0.36 -11.39
CA PRO A 255 -5.84 -0.98 -11.57
C PRO A 255 -5.01 -1.80 -12.58
N PRO A 256 -5.04 -3.15 -12.49
CA PRO A 256 -4.51 -4.03 -13.52
C PRO A 256 -5.17 -3.79 -14.88
N GLN A 257 -4.41 -3.97 -15.97
CA GLN A 257 -4.96 -3.87 -17.32
C GLN A 257 -6.00 -4.97 -17.58
N LYS A 258 -7.06 -4.64 -18.34
CA LYS A 258 -8.17 -5.55 -18.65
C LYS A 258 -7.85 -6.58 -19.75
N ASN A 259 -6.91 -6.29 -20.67
CA ASN A 259 -6.61 -7.15 -21.81
C ASN A 259 -5.31 -7.93 -21.63
N GLU A 260 -5.35 -9.23 -21.93
CA GLU A 260 -4.18 -10.12 -22.05
C GLU A 260 -3.43 -9.97 -23.39
N ASP A 261 -3.90 -9.11 -24.30
CA ASP A 261 -3.30 -8.93 -25.63
C ASP A 261 -1.91 -8.30 -25.51
N ALA A 262 -0.92 -9.20 -25.50
CA ALA A 262 0.51 -9.01 -25.29
C ALA A 262 1.24 -8.23 -26.40
N LYS A 263 0.59 -7.28 -27.09
CA LYS A 263 1.23 -6.44 -28.14
C LYS A 263 0.74 -5.00 -28.26
N ALA A 264 -0.19 -4.53 -27.43
CA ALA A 264 -0.32 -3.07 -27.26
C ALA A 264 0.93 -2.62 -26.49
N ALA A 265 1.86 -1.98 -27.21
CA ALA A 265 3.18 -1.61 -26.71
C ALA A 265 3.08 -0.94 -25.33
N VAL A 266 4.06 -1.21 -24.46
CA VAL A 266 4.16 -0.52 -23.16
C VAL A 266 4.16 1.00 -23.38
N SER A 267 4.59 1.46 -24.58
CA SER A 267 4.51 2.84 -25.07
C SER A 267 3.13 3.51 -25.04
N SER A 268 1.99 2.81 -25.20
CA SER A 268 0.67 3.47 -25.28
C SER A 268 0.06 3.80 -23.91
N HIS A 269 0.67 3.33 -22.82
CA HIS A 269 0.14 3.49 -21.46
C HIS A 269 1.14 4.04 -20.45
N LEU A 270 2.42 4.16 -20.82
CA LEU A 270 3.44 4.61 -19.88
C LEU A 270 3.33 6.11 -19.59
N GLY A 271 2.93 6.91 -20.57
CA GLY A 271 2.75 8.37 -20.44
C GLY A 271 3.91 9.01 -19.69
N LEU A 272 5.11 8.91 -20.26
CA LEU A 272 6.32 9.39 -19.61
C LEU A 272 6.22 10.90 -19.43
N HIS A 273 6.69 11.38 -18.29
CA HIS A 273 6.68 12.79 -17.96
C HIS A 273 7.83 13.16 -17.03
N VAL A 274 8.08 14.47 -16.98
CA VAL A 274 8.78 15.09 -15.86
C VAL A 274 7.73 15.73 -14.96
N ASP A 275 7.92 15.62 -13.64
CA ASP A 275 7.01 16.23 -12.68
C ASP A 275 7.23 17.74 -12.59
N THR A 276 6.93 18.46 -13.66
CA THR A 276 6.83 19.91 -13.67
C THR A 276 5.40 20.34 -13.92
N ASN A 277 4.60 19.67 -14.77
CA ASN A 277 3.15 19.89 -14.95
C ASN A 277 2.73 21.38 -14.93
N ALA A 278 3.49 22.26 -15.57
CA ALA A 278 3.39 23.73 -15.47
C ALA A 278 3.59 24.37 -14.06
N ALA A 279 3.79 23.59 -13.01
CA ALA A 279 4.30 24.01 -11.70
C ALA A 279 5.80 24.33 -11.74
N HIS A 280 6.13 25.53 -12.22
CA HIS A 280 7.51 26.00 -12.39
C HIS A 280 8.37 25.87 -11.11
N TRP A 281 7.78 25.99 -9.92
CA TRP A 281 8.53 25.97 -8.65
C TRP A 281 8.70 24.57 -8.06
N ARG A 282 8.25 23.52 -8.74
CA ARG A 282 8.44 22.13 -8.31
C ARG A 282 9.89 21.71 -8.52
N TYR A 283 10.48 21.10 -7.49
CA TYR A 283 11.90 20.74 -7.51
C TYR A 283 12.18 19.28 -7.11
N CYS A 284 11.24 18.62 -6.43
CA CYS A 284 11.40 17.26 -5.93
C CYS A 284 10.04 16.55 -5.87
N THR A 285 10.04 15.26 -6.20
CA THR A 285 8.89 14.37 -6.06
C THR A 285 9.23 13.25 -5.08
N ALA A 286 8.26 12.87 -4.25
CA ALA A 286 8.29 11.62 -3.49
C ALA A 286 7.12 10.72 -3.92
N ILE A 287 7.42 9.46 -4.22
CA ILE A 287 6.43 8.42 -4.52
C ILE A 287 6.54 7.36 -3.43
N ILE A 288 5.52 7.28 -2.59
CA ILE A 288 5.39 6.30 -1.51
C ILE A 288 4.52 5.15 -2.01
N TYR A 289 4.97 3.91 -1.86
CA TYR A 289 4.22 2.73 -2.26
C TYR A 289 3.41 2.20 -1.07
N LEU A 290 2.08 2.25 -1.16
CA LEU A 290 1.19 1.83 -0.06
C LEU A 290 0.89 0.33 -0.08
N SER A 291 1.17 -0.34 -1.20
CA SER A 291 0.99 -1.78 -1.38
C SER A 291 2.15 -2.39 -2.15
N SER A 292 2.40 -3.66 -1.87
CA SER A 292 3.09 -4.56 -2.78
C SER A 292 2.03 -5.17 -3.71
N LEU A 293 2.40 -5.53 -4.93
CA LEU A 293 1.50 -6.24 -5.82
C LEU A 293 1.17 -7.63 -5.25
N SER A 294 -0.10 -8.04 -5.34
CA SER A 294 -0.52 -9.38 -4.93
C SER A 294 0.02 -10.48 -5.85
N ASP A 295 0.03 -11.70 -5.35
CA ASP A 295 0.40 -12.90 -6.11
C ASP A 295 -0.38 -12.97 -7.43
N GLY A 296 0.33 -13.24 -8.53
CA GLY A 296 -0.23 -13.28 -9.88
C GLY A 296 -0.33 -11.92 -10.60
N LEU A 297 0.12 -10.83 -9.97
CA LEU A 297 0.34 -9.53 -10.63
C LEU A 297 1.83 -9.23 -10.78
N ARG A 298 2.20 -8.66 -11.94
CA ARG A 298 3.56 -8.21 -12.23
C ARG A 298 3.57 -6.83 -12.90
N GLY A 299 4.74 -6.21 -12.96
CA GLY A 299 4.91 -4.86 -13.51
C GLY A 299 4.67 -3.79 -12.44
N GLY A 300 4.09 -2.66 -12.83
CA GLY A 300 3.78 -1.58 -11.88
C GLY A 300 5.00 -0.81 -11.39
N GLU A 301 6.19 -1.02 -11.93
CA GLU A 301 7.40 -0.28 -11.57
C GLU A 301 7.25 1.21 -11.87
N THR A 302 7.98 2.04 -11.13
CA THR A 302 8.27 3.41 -11.59
C THR A 302 9.55 3.32 -12.43
N VAL A 303 9.44 3.65 -13.72
CA VAL A 303 10.51 3.49 -14.70
C VAL A 303 11.09 4.87 -15.03
N PHE A 304 12.41 5.02 -14.93
CA PHE A 304 13.18 6.18 -15.35
C PHE A 304 14.07 5.78 -16.53
N PRO A 305 13.58 5.86 -17.78
CA PRO A 305 14.28 5.31 -18.95
C PRO A 305 15.59 6.01 -19.29
N VAL A 306 15.71 7.29 -18.90
CA VAL A 306 16.90 8.12 -19.15
C VAL A 306 17.93 7.95 -18.03
N ALA A 307 17.56 7.32 -16.91
CA ALA A 307 18.45 7.23 -15.75
C ALA A 307 19.72 6.44 -16.08
N LEU A 308 20.83 6.90 -15.51
CA LEU A 308 22.12 6.23 -15.63
C LEU A 308 22.40 5.38 -14.40
N ASP A 309 23.01 4.22 -14.65
CA ASP A 309 23.51 3.32 -13.61
C ASP A 309 24.59 4.04 -12.77
N PRO A 310 24.41 4.18 -11.44
CA PRO A 310 25.40 4.82 -10.57
C PRO A 310 26.74 4.07 -10.48
N ASN A 311 26.77 2.77 -10.79
CA ASN A 311 27.94 1.90 -10.69
C ASN A 311 28.69 1.74 -12.02
N ARG A 312 28.14 2.25 -13.12
CA ARG A 312 28.77 2.14 -14.44
C ARG A 312 30.02 3.01 -14.53
N GLU A 313 31.11 2.39 -14.97
CA GLU A 313 32.34 3.08 -15.36
C GLU A 313 32.33 3.37 -16.87
N GLY A 314 32.77 4.57 -17.27
CA GLY A 314 32.88 5.00 -18.67
C GLY A 314 31.68 5.81 -19.19
N PRO A 315 31.75 6.28 -20.46
CA PRO A 315 30.69 7.09 -21.06
C PRO A 315 29.39 6.28 -21.24
N PRO A 316 28.23 6.96 -21.43
CA PRO A 316 26.99 6.29 -21.79
C PRO A 316 27.15 5.51 -23.12
N SER A 317 26.35 4.47 -23.29
CA SER A 317 26.27 3.72 -24.55
C SER A 317 25.52 4.54 -25.58
N GLU A 318 25.68 4.23 -26.87
CA GLU A 318 24.94 4.92 -27.94
C GLU A 318 23.43 4.91 -27.71
N ALA A 319 22.87 3.84 -27.12
CA ALA A 319 21.45 3.79 -26.80
C ALA A 319 21.06 4.75 -25.67
N GLU A 320 21.91 4.90 -24.65
CA GLU A 320 21.70 5.88 -23.58
C GLU A 320 21.89 7.30 -24.10
N GLU A 321 22.91 7.56 -24.92
CA GLU A 321 23.15 8.88 -25.54
C GLU A 321 21.95 9.31 -26.37
N ARG A 322 21.45 8.44 -27.27
CA ARG A 322 20.22 8.71 -28.03
C ARG A 322 19.04 9.04 -27.12
N THR A 323 18.87 8.30 -26.02
CA THR A 323 17.77 8.54 -25.07
C THR A 323 17.93 9.88 -24.33
N ILE A 324 19.16 10.23 -23.95
CA ILE A 324 19.49 11.49 -23.25
C ILE A 324 19.29 12.69 -24.17
N GLU A 325 19.66 12.57 -25.44
CA GLU A 325 19.44 13.59 -26.46
C GLU A 325 17.95 13.79 -26.68
N ALA A 326 17.20 12.71 -26.97
CA ALA A 326 15.75 12.76 -27.14
C ALA A 326 15.03 13.39 -25.93
N ALA A 327 15.42 13.03 -24.71
CA ALA A 327 14.85 13.59 -23.48
C ALA A 327 15.15 15.09 -23.31
N GLY A 328 16.32 15.55 -23.76
CA GLY A 328 16.66 16.96 -23.82
C GLY A 328 15.87 17.71 -24.87
N GLU A 329 15.81 17.17 -26.08
CA GLU A 329 15.08 17.76 -27.21
C GLU A 329 13.61 18.00 -26.88
N LEU A 330 12.94 17.04 -26.23
CA LEU A 330 11.56 17.22 -25.79
C LEU A 330 11.42 18.42 -24.83
N LEU A 331 12.31 18.54 -23.86
CA LEU A 331 12.29 19.65 -22.89
C LEU A 331 12.60 21.00 -23.56
N ASP A 332 13.56 21.03 -24.48
CA ASP A 332 13.93 22.23 -25.24
C ASP A 332 12.76 22.69 -26.13
N MET A 333 11.94 21.75 -26.62
CA MET A 333 10.69 22.01 -27.34
C MET A 333 9.50 22.34 -26.42
N GLY A 334 9.67 22.29 -25.09
CA GLY A 334 8.64 22.61 -24.11
C GLY A 334 7.67 21.48 -23.77
N PHE A 335 7.99 20.24 -24.17
CA PHE A 335 7.20 19.06 -23.82
C PHE A 335 7.64 18.48 -22.47
N ASP A 336 6.71 18.44 -21.52
CA ASP A 336 6.89 17.81 -20.20
C ASP A 336 6.23 16.42 -20.10
N HIS A 337 5.60 15.96 -21.19
CA HIS A 337 4.89 14.68 -21.27
C HIS A 337 4.94 14.11 -22.70
N THR A 338 5.17 12.81 -22.86
CA THR A 338 5.27 12.17 -24.19
C THR A 338 3.97 12.23 -24.98
N ASP A 339 2.82 12.03 -24.33
CA ASP A 339 1.51 12.14 -25.00
C ASP A 339 1.31 13.50 -25.69
N LYS A 340 1.78 14.60 -25.08
CA LYS A 340 1.71 15.94 -25.70
C LYS A 340 2.62 16.04 -26.93
N ALA A 341 3.78 15.40 -26.89
CA ALA A 341 4.71 15.34 -28.02
C ALA A 341 4.18 14.47 -29.16
N LEU A 342 3.45 13.39 -28.82
CA LEU A 342 2.81 12.51 -29.80
C LEU A 342 1.57 13.15 -30.45
N ASP A 343 0.83 13.99 -29.71
CA ASP A 343 -0.35 14.72 -30.17
C ASP A 343 -0.04 16.17 -30.59
N ALA A 344 1.18 16.44 -31.07
CA ALA A 344 1.67 17.78 -31.38
C ALA A 344 1.03 18.43 -32.63
N SER A 345 -0.29 18.30 -32.79
CA SER A 345 -1.14 18.80 -33.87
C SER A 345 -1.08 20.32 -34.08
N GLN A 346 -0.62 21.09 -33.09
CA GLN A 346 -0.49 22.55 -33.14
C GLN A 346 0.94 23.04 -33.43
N THR A 347 1.91 22.14 -33.63
CA THR A 347 3.31 22.51 -33.90
C THR A 347 3.62 22.54 -35.39
N VAL A 348 4.71 23.22 -35.78
CA VAL A 348 5.20 23.21 -37.17
C VAL A 348 5.51 21.76 -37.56
N ALA A 349 5.13 21.34 -38.77
CA ALA A 349 5.21 19.93 -39.19
C ALA A 349 6.59 19.27 -38.99
N ALA A 350 7.68 20.02 -39.19
CA ALA A 350 9.04 19.52 -38.94
C ALA A 350 9.32 19.32 -37.44
N ASP A 351 8.88 20.24 -36.60
CA ASP A 351 9.02 20.14 -35.13
C ASP A 351 8.13 19.03 -34.55
N ALA A 352 6.93 18.86 -35.11
CA ALA A 352 6.03 17.76 -34.75
C ALA A 352 6.69 16.39 -34.98
N ALA A 353 7.32 16.20 -36.14
CA ALA A 353 8.00 14.95 -36.47
C ALA A 353 9.19 14.67 -35.55
N ARG A 354 9.99 15.70 -35.22
CA ARG A 354 11.10 15.57 -34.27
C ARG A 354 10.60 15.23 -32.86
N ALA A 355 9.58 15.92 -32.36
CA ALA A 355 8.99 15.67 -31.06
C ALA A 355 8.43 14.24 -30.96
N GLN A 356 7.74 13.77 -31.99
CA GLN A 356 7.22 12.40 -32.05
C GLN A 356 8.34 11.36 -32.08
N MET A 357 9.42 11.61 -32.83
CA MET A 357 10.59 10.72 -32.87
C MET A 357 11.28 10.64 -31.49
N ALA A 358 11.56 11.79 -30.88
CA ALA A 358 12.18 11.85 -29.55
C ALA A 358 11.29 11.17 -28.48
N ALA A 359 9.97 11.38 -28.51
CA ALA A 359 9.05 10.67 -27.63
C ALA A 359 9.10 9.15 -27.81
N ASN A 360 9.14 8.68 -29.06
CA ASN A 360 9.23 7.25 -29.37
C ASN A 360 10.55 6.63 -28.91
N ASP A 361 11.68 7.34 -29.01
CA ASP A 361 12.98 6.83 -28.56
C ASP A 361 13.01 6.58 -27.04
N ILE A 362 12.48 7.54 -26.25
CA ILE A 362 12.43 7.38 -24.79
C ILE A 362 11.43 6.30 -24.39
N LEU A 363 10.27 6.21 -25.07
CA LEU A 363 9.29 5.15 -24.83
C LEU A 363 9.87 3.77 -25.18
N ALA A 364 10.57 3.63 -26.31
CA ALA A 364 11.21 2.38 -26.70
C ALA A 364 12.25 1.93 -25.68
N ARG A 365 13.03 2.88 -25.12
CA ARG A 365 13.96 2.58 -24.02
C ARG A 365 13.19 2.13 -22.77
N ALA A 366 12.08 2.77 -22.43
CA ALA A 366 11.27 2.41 -21.27
C ALA A 366 10.58 1.04 -21.38
N ASP A 367 10.36 0.55 -22.61
CA ASP A 367 9.78 -0.77 -22.89
C ASP A 367 10.79 -1.92 -22.71
N CYS A 368 12.09 -1.62 -22.67
CA CYS A 368 13.15 -2.60 -22.43
C CYS A 368 13.32 -2.87 -20.93
N ASP A 369 13.22 -4.12 -20.46
CA ASP A 369 13.27 -4.39 -19.01
C ASP A 369 14.65 -4.10 -18.37
N ASP A 370 15.74 -4.29 -19.11
CA ASP A 370 17.13 -4.08 -18.64
C ASP A 370 17.63 -2.64 -18.87
N SER A 371 16.77 -1.68 -18.59
CA SER A 371 16.87 -0.31 -19.07
C SER A 371 16.61 0.74 -18.01
N GLY A 372 17.50 1.73 -17.93
CA GLY A 372 17.36 2.85 -17.02
C GLY A 372 17.29 2.39 -15.55
N LEU A 373 16.53 3.13 -14.74
CA LEU A 373 16.25 2.78 -13.36
C LEU A 373 14.79 2.34 -13.23
N ARG A 374 14.55 1.20 -12.56
CA ARG A 374 13.21 0.71 -12.24
C ARG A 374 13.04 0.55 -10.74
N VAL A 375 11.99 1.13 -10.20
CA VAL A 375 11.64 1.01 -8.78
C VAL A 375 10.38 0.17 -8.64
N THR A 376 10.55 -1.05 -8.15
CA THR A 376 9.45 -1.99 -7.90
C THR A 376 8.61 -1.54 -6.71
N PRO A 377 7.26 -1.56 -6.81
CA PRO A 377 6.39 -1.25 -5.68
C PRO A 377 6.60 -2.23 -4.53
N SER A 378 7.00 -1.70 -3.38
CA SER A 378 7.15 -2.45 -2.15
C SER A 378 6.44 -1.70 -1.04
N GLN A 379 5.46 -2.33 -0.39
CA GLN A 379 4.65 -1.69 0.64
C GLN A 379 5.53 -0.98 1.69
N GLY A 380 5.19 0.28 1.94
CA GLY A 380 5.87 1.11 2.92
C GLY A 380 7.18 1.71 2.43
N SER A 381 7.63 1.49 1.20
CA SER A 381 8.82 2.16 0.66
C SER A 381 8.50 3.53 0.07
N VAL A 382 9.50 4.43 0.03
CA VAL A 382 9.41 5.72 -0.66
C VAL A 382 10.59 5.90 -1.62
N CYS A 383 10.30 6.33 -2.84
CA CYS A 383 11.28 6.80 -3.81
C CYS A 383 11.23 8.34 -3.85
N ILE A 384 12.34 9.01 -3.55
CA ILE A 384 12.47 10.47 -3.61
C ILE A 384 13.45 10.82 -4.71
N PHE A 385 13.04 11.67 -5.64
CA PHE A 385 13.90 12.13 -6.72
C PHE A 385 13.73 13.61 -7.02
N TRP A 386 14.79 14.23 -7.53
CA TRP A 386 14.80 15.65 -7.88
C TRP A 386 14.48 15.83 -9.35
N THR A 387 13.49 16.68 -9.63
CA THR A 387 13.07 17.05 -10.99
C THR A 387 13.89 18.22 -11.55
N ARG A 388 14.75 18.82 -10.74
CA ARG A 388 15.62 19.94 -11.15
C ARG A 388 17.08 19.68 -10.83
N GLN A 389 17.96 20.23 -11.66
CA GLN A 389 19.42 20.19 -11.50
C GLN A 389 19.93 21.32 -10.59
N ASP A 390 21.24 21.37 -10.37
CA ASP A 390 21.90 22.37 -9.52
C ASP A 390 21.85 23.80 -10.11
N ASP A 391 21.54 23.92 -11.40
CA ASP A 391 21.28 25.17 -12.12
C ASP A 391 19.80 25.57 -12.12
N GLY A 392 18.93 24.76 -11.51
CA GLY A 392 17.49 24.99 -11.46
C GLY A 392 16.74 24.55 -12.72
N GLU A 393 17.42 24.10 -13.78
CA GLU A 393 16.76 23.59 -14.98
C GLU A 393 16.13 22.22 -14.73
N ILE A 394 15.16 21.86 -15.57
CA ILE A 394 14.51 20.55 -15.49
C ILE A 394 15.55 19.45 -15.72
N ASP A 395 15.58 18.47 -14.83
CA ASP A 395 16.50 17.33 -14.92
C ASP A 395 15.97 16.35 -15.96
N ARG A 396 16.57 16.34 -17.16
CA ARG A 396 16.20 15.40 -18.24
C ARG A 396 16.37 13.92 -17.85
N PHE A 397 17.11 13.61 -16.80
CA PHE A 397 17.20 12.23 -16.34
C PHE A 397 15.96 11.83 -15.51
N SER A 398 15.14 12.80 -15.08
CA SER A 398 13.96 12.59 -14.24
C SER A 398 12.67 12.24 -15.02
N TRP A 399 12.75 12.09 -16.35
CA TRP A 399 11.66 11.52 -17.13
C TRP A 399 11.31 10.14 -16.56
N HIS A 400 10.04 9.94 -16.23
CA HIS A 400 9.58 8.71 -15.62
C HIS A 400 8.11 8.41 -15.93
N GLY A 401 7.71 7.16 -15.66
CA GLY A 401 6.33 6.71 -15.81
C GLY A 401 6.04 5.45 -15.01
N GLY A 402 4.77 5.10 -14.88
CA GLY A 402 4.35 3.88 -14.18
C GLY A 402 4.14 2.74 -15.16
N ALA A 403 4.97 1.71 -15.11
CA ALA A 403 4.79 0.50 -15.92
C ALA A 403 3.38 -0.09 -15.67
N PRO A 404 2.77 -0.69 -16.71
CA PRO A 404 1.44 -1.28 -16.56
C PRO A 404 1.46 -2.43 -15.56
N VAL A 405 0.39 -2.54 -14.78
CA VAL A 405 0.16 -3.71 -13.90
C VAL A 405 -0.52 -4.79 -14.73
N ARG A 406 0.12 -5.97 -14.84
CA ARG A 406 -0.30 -7.08 -15.70
C ARG A 406 -0.65 -8.31 -14.86
N ARG A 407 -1.59 -9.11 -15.36
CA ARG A 407 -1.98 -10.41 -14.79
C ARG A 407 -1.11 -11.54 -15.34
N GLU A 408 -0.79 -12.52 -14.50
CA GLU A 408 -0.14 -13.76 -14.91
C GLU A 408 -1.15 -14.79 -15.43
N ALA A 409 -0.81 -15.43 -16.54
CA ALA A 409 -1.71 -16.30 -17.32
C ALA A 409 -2.21 -17.56 -16.59
N LYS A 410 -1.64 -17.91 -15.43
CA LYS A 410 -2.02 -19.12 -14.66
C LYS A 410 -3.06 -18.85 -13.56
N SER A 411 -3.40 -17.59 -13.28
CA SER A 411 -4.31 -17.22 -12.18
C SER A 411 -5.72 -16.87 -12.66
N ALA A 412 -6.11 -17.32 -13.86
CA ALA A 412 -7.35 -16.97 -14.55
C ALA A 412 -8.62 -17.62 -13.97
N GLN A 413 -8.79 -17.65 -12.64
CA GLN A 413 -10.08 -17.91 -12.01
C GLN A 413 -10.72 -16.60 -11.55
N ARG A 414 -11.82 -16.27 -12.22
CA ARG A 414 -12.86 -15.26 -11.91
C ARG A 414 -12.74 -14.63 -10.51
N LEU A 415 -12.25 -13.40 -10.48
CA LEU A 415 -11.95 -12.67 -9.24
C LEU A 415 -13.13 -11.82 -8.78
N LEU A 416 -13.52 -11.99 -7.52
CA LEU A 416 -14.44 -11.14 -6.77
C LEU A 416 -13.70 -9.85 -6.35
N ARG A 417 -14.45 -8.81 -5.96
CA ARG A 417 -13.97 -7.48 -5.52
C ARG A 417 -12.87 -7.42 -4.40
N PRO A 418 -12.60 -8.44 -3.56
CA PRO A 418 -11.56 -8.40 -2.49
C PRO A 418 -10.08 -8.16 -2.88
N GLU A 419 -9.72 -8.05 -4.15
CA GLU A 419 -8.30 -7.94 -4.55
C GLU A 419 -7.76 -6.52 -4.74
N MET A 420 -8.59 -5.47 -4.58
CA MET A 420 -8.13 -4.09 -4.78
C MET A 420 -6.99 -3.71 -3.86
N LEU A 421 -6.88 -4.28 -2.65
CA LEU A 421 -5.75 -4.03 -1.73
C LEU A 421 -4.40 -4.51 -2.29
N GLY A 422 -4.42 -5.52 -3.17
CA GLY A 422 -3.24 -6.07 -3.85
C GLY A 422 -2.87 -5.33 -5.14
N TRP A 423 -3.65 -4.32 -5.54
CA TRP A 423 -3.35 -3.49 -6.72
C TRP A 423 -2.28 -2.44 -6.38
N LYS A 424 -1.78 -1.72 -7.39
CA LYS A 424 -0.77 -0.69 -7.16
C LYS A 424 -1.40 0.54 -6.51
N TRP A 425 -1.09 0.76 -5.24
CA TRP A 425 -1.42 1.97 -4.49
C TRP A 425 -0.16 2.80 -4.27
N THR A 426 -0.25 4.08 -4.59
CA THR A 426 0.85 5.03 -4.38
C THR A 426 0.32 6.30 -3.73
N LEU A 427 1.15 6.94 -2.93
CA LEU A 427 0.93 8.27 -2.39
C LEU A 427 2.04 9.18 -2.93
N GLN A 428 1.67 10.21 -3.69
CA GLN A 428 2.62 11.12 -4.30
C GLN A 428 2.66 12.44 -3.53
N LYS A 429 3.86 12.97 -3.30
CA LYS A 429 4.08 14.34 -2.83
C LYS A 429 4.91 15.09 -3.86
N PHE A 430 4.48 16.31 -4.16
CA PHE A 430 5.23 17.23 -4.99
C PHE A 430 5.72 18.41 -4.13
N LYS A 431 7.03 18.55 -4.01
CA LYS A 431 7.65 19.63 -3.23
C LYS A 431 7.92 20.83 -4.12
N GLU A 432 7.52 22.00 -3.63
CA GLU A 432 7.68 23.26 -4.33
C GLU A 432 8.52 24.23 -3.50
N VAL A 433 9.13 25.22 -4.17
CA VAL A 433 9.79 26.32 -3.47
C VAL A 433 8.73 27.14 -2.73
N PRO A 434 8.92 27.45 -1.42
CA PRO A 434 8.04 28.33 -0.66
C PRO A 434 7.87 29.69 -1.32
N ILE A 435 6.67 30.27 -1.25
CA ILE A 435 6.33 31.50 -1.99
C ILE A 435 7.25 32.68 -1.68
N ASP A 436 7.67 32.81 -0.42
CA ASP A 436 8.61 33.81 0.09
C ASP A 436 10.04 33.65 -0.46
N LYS A 437 10.37 32.45 -0.94
CA LYS A 437 11.67 32.09 -1.54
C LYS A 437 11.63 32.11 -3.07
N ARG A 438 10.46 32.31 -3.68
CA ARG A 438 10.31 32.47 -5.14
C ARG A 438 10.86 33.84 -5.58
N GLY A 439 11.14 33.98 -6.88
CA GLY A 439 11.37 35.31 -7.48
C GLY A 439 12.32 35.39 -8.68
N SER A 440 13.26 34.45 -8.84
CA SER A 440 14.12 34.38 -10.03
C SER A 440 14.60 32.96 -10.31
N ALA A 441 15.12 32.71 -11.51
CA ALA A 441 15.76 31.45 -11.87
C ALA A 441 16.96 31.14 -10.96
N ASP A 442 17.79 32.14 -10.63
CA ASP A 442 18.92 31.96 -9.71
C ASP A 442 18.47 31.50 -8.32
N LYS A 443 17.37 32.07 -7.79
CA LYS A 443 16.81 31.64 -6.50
C LYS A 443 16.31 30.19 -6.56
N LEU A 444 15.71 29.78 -7.67
CA LEU A 444 15.30 28.40 -7.90
C LEU A 444 16.51 27.46 -7.95
N ALA A 445 17.55 27.83 -8.70
CA ALA A 445 18.81 27.11 -8.81
C ALA A 445 19.47 26.92 -7.43
N ASP A 446 19.60 28.00 -6.67
CA ASP A 446 20.17 27.98 -5.32
C ASP A 446 19.34 27.13 -4.35
N PHE A 447 18.01 27.14 -4.50
CA PHE A 447 17.14 26.29 -3.71
C PHE A 447 17.30 24.81 -4.06
N ALA A 448 17.23 24.47 -5.35
CA ALA A 448 17.40 23.10 -5.84
C ALA A 448 18.79 22.54 -5.46
N ARG A 449 19.86 23.32 -5.66
CA ARG A 449 21.23 22.93 -5.29
C ARG A 449 21.37 22.64 -3.80
N ARG A 450 20.77 23.46 -2.93
CA ARG A 450 20.81 23.26 -1.47
C ARG A 450 20.07 22.01 -1.04
N THR A 451 18.86 21.77 -1.55
CA THR A 451 18.08 20.57 -1.17
C THR A 451 18.73 19.29 -1.69
N ARG A 452 19.32 19.33 -2.88
CA ARG A 452 20.11 18.23 -3.45
C ARG A 452 21.31 17.87 -2.57
N ARG A 453 22.03 18.85 -2.01
CA ARG A 453 23.19 18.63 -1.12
C ARG A 453 22.79 18.30 0.32
N GLY A 454 21.70 18.88 0.81
CA GLY A 454 21.16 18.67 2.16
C GLY A 454 20.85 17.21 2.47
N ALA A 455 20.37 16.47 1.46
CA ALA A 455 20.12 15.02 1.54
C ALA A 455 21.37 14.18 1.88
N THR A 456 22.58 14.74 1.72
CA THR A 456 23.86 14.07 2.06
C THR A 456 24.52 14.58 3.34
N SER A 457 24.11 15.73 3.88
CA SER A 457 24.78 16.38 5.02
C SER A 457 24.34 15.90 6.40
N SER A 458 23.34 15.02 6.49
CA SER A 458 22.92 14.36 7.74
C SER A 458 23.84 13.20 8.19
N PHE A 459 24.97 13.00 7.51
CA PHE A 459 25.92 11.89 7.78
C PHE A 459 27.41 12.30 7.76
N GLY A 460 27.70 13.56 8.11
CA GLY A 460 29.07 14.03 8.36
C GLY A 460 29.38 14.07 9.84
#